data_AF-A0A1V5N7S3-F1
#
_entry.id   AF-A0A1V5N7S3-F1
#
_cell.length_a   1.000
_cell.length_b   1.000
_cell.length_c   1.000
_cell.angle_alpha   90.00
_cell.angle_beta   90.00
_cell.angle_gamma   90.00
#
_symmetry.space_group_name_H-M   'P 1'
#
loop_
_entity.id
_entity.type
_entity.pdbx_description
1 polymer ?
#
loop_
_entity_poly.entity_id
_entity_poly.type
_entity_poly.pdbx_seq_one_letter_code
_entity_poly.pdbx_strand_id
1 'polypeptide(L)' 'MEQMVILKLPRIMVGQIIDGLRERQKLWQLTAEYMETGETSEPCIIEECSDADEANNIAEYYEEIIKCIEKQI' A
#
# COMPACT_ATOMS: atom_id res chain seq x y z
N MET A 1 0.32 16.06 19.18
CA MET A 1 1.16 16.43 18.02
C MET A 1 1.77 15.15 17.51
N GLU A 2 1.55 14.83 16.25
CA GLU A 2 2.27 13.73 15.59
C GLU A 2 3.75 14.07 15.49
N GLN A 3 4.61 13.08 15.71
CA GLN A 3 6.05 13.24 15.57
C GLN A 3 6.42 13.01 14.11
N MET A 4 7.02 14.02 13.46
CA MET A 4 7.44 13.92 12.07
C MET A 4 8.91 13.54 11.97
N VAL A 5 9.24 12.69 10.99
CA VAL A 5 10.62 12.32 10.64
C VAL A 5 10.97 12.89 9.27
N ILE A 6 12.17 13.48 9.14
CA ILE A 6 12.70 13.95 7.85
C ILE A 6 13.59 12.86 7.27
N LEU A 7 13.23 12.35 6.09
CA LEU A 7 14.03 11.40 5.33
C LEU A 7 14.62 12.09 4.10
N LYS A 8 15.94 12.10 3.95
CA LYS A 8 16.64 12.67 2.79
C LYS A 8 17.26 11.57 1.96
N LEU A 9 16.77 11.40 0.74
CA LEU A 9 17.22 10.40 -0.22
C LEU A 9 17.35 11.01 -1.62
N PRO A 10 18.22 10.47 -2.49
CA PRO A 10 18.19 10.78 -3.91
C PRO A 10 16.80 10.55 -4.52
N ARG A 11 16.34 11.44 -5.40
CA ARG A 11 15.01 11.36 -6.04
C ARG A 11 14.70 10.00 -6.65
N ILE A 12 15.70 9.35 -7.25
CA ILE A 12 15.54 8.01 -7.84
C ILE A 12 15.22 6.94 -6.79
N MET A 13 15.81 7.02 -5.59
CA MET A 13 15.51 6.10 -4.49
C MET A 13 14.10 6.33 -3.94
N VAL A 14 13.67 7.60 -3.88
CA VAL A 14 12.29 7.92 -3.49
C VAL A 14 11.29 7.34 -4.48
N GLY A 15 11.58 7.41 -5.79
CA GLY A 15 10.76 6.75 -6.82
C GLY A 15 10.65 5.24 -6.60
N GLN A 16 11.77 4.55 -6.33
CA GLN A 16 11.77 3.11 -6.05
C GLN A 16 11.00 2.74 -4.78
N ILE A 17 11.00 3.60 -3.76
CA ILE A 17 10.18 3.39 -2.56
C ILE A 17 8.69 3.49 -2.93
N ILE A 18 8.29 4.51 -3.70
CA ILE A 18 6.89 4.65 -4.16
C ILE A 18 6.48 3.42 -4.96
N ASP A 19 7.30 2.97 -5.91
CA ASP A 19 7.01 1.79 -6.73
C ASP A 19 6.76 0.55 -5.85
N GLY A 20 7.62 0.29 -4.86
CA GLY A 20 7.44 -0.82 -3.93
C GLY A 20 6.19 -0.68 -3.05
N LEU A 21 5.85 0.53 -2.61
CA LEU A 21 4.63 0.79 -1.84
C LEU A 21 3.37 0.58 -2.68
N ARG A 22 3.39 0.91 -3.98
CA ARG A 22 2.28 0.65 -4.91
C ARG A 22 2.04 -0.85 -5.09
N GLU A 23 3.09 -1.66 -5.20
CA GLU A 23 2.94 -3.11 -5.24
C GLU A 23 2.35 -3.68 -3.94
N ARG A 24 2.77 -3.16 -2.79
CA ARG A 24 2.17 -3.53 -1.49
C ARG A 24 0.70 -3.14 -1.41
N GLN A 25 0.35 -1.93 -1.83
CA GLN A 25 -1.03 -1.45 -1.90
C GLN A 25 -1.89 -2.37 -2.76
N LYS A 26 -1.43 -2.68 -3.97
CA LYS A 26 -2.14 -3.56 -4.91
C LYS A 26 -2.39 -4.94 -4.32
N LEU A 27 -1.40 -5.51 -3.63
CA LEU A 27 -1.55 -6.82 -2.99
C LEU A 27 -2.66 -6.83 -1.93
N TRP A 28 -2.78 -5.75 -1.15
CA TRP A 28 -3.87 -5.60 -0.17
C TRP A 28 -5.24 -5.43 -0.82
N GLN A 29 -5.31 -4.73 -1.95
CA GLN A 29 -6.55 -4.64 -2.75
C GLN A 29 -6.99 -6.01 -3.29
N LEU A 30 -6.04 -6.81 -3.80
CA LEU A 30 -6.32 -8.18 -4.24
C LEU A 30 -6.69 -9.10 -3.07
N THR A 31 -6.09 -8.91 -1.91
CA THR A 31 -6.45 -9.62 -0.69
C THR A 31 -7.90 -9.30 -0.29
N ALA A 32 -8.30 -8.03 -0.33
CA ALA A 32 -9.69 -7.64 -0.09
C ALA A 32 -10.66 -8.26 -1.12
N GLU A 33 -10.32 -8.20 -2.42
CA GLU A 33 -11.10 -8.83 -3.50
C GLU A 33 -11.33 -10.33 -3.22
N TYR A 34 -10.28 -11.04 -2.82
CA TYR A 34 -10.37 -12.45 -2.45
C TYR A 34 -11.27 -12.69 -1.24
N MET A 35 -11.15 -11.87 -0.21
CA MET A 35 -11.96 -12.01 1.00
C MET A 35 -13.45 -11.77 0.73
N GLU A 36 -13.80 -10.93 -0.23
CA GLU A 36 -15.19 -10.65 -0.63
C GLU A 36 -15.76 -11.72 -1.58
N THR A 37 -14.95 -12.18 -2.53
CA THR A 37 -15.45 -12.93 -3.70
C THR A 37 -14.98 -14.38 -3.74
N GLY A 38 -13.91 -14.73 -3.02
CA GLY A 38 -13.21 -16.00 -3.11
C GLY A 38 -12.29 -16.14 -4.34
N GLU A 39 -12.17 -15.10 -5.16
CA GLU A 39 -11.36 -15.08 -6.38
C GLU A 39 -10.50 -13.79 -6.44
N THR A 40 -9.51 -13.76 -7.34
CA THR A 40 -8.70 -12.56 -7.60
C THR A 40 -8.59 -12.29 -9.09
N SER A 41 -8.65 -11.03 -9.46
CA SER A 41 -8.49 -10.56 -10.83
C SER A 41 -7.10 -10.86 -11.43
N GLU A 42 -6.08 -11.03 -10.58
CA GLU A 42 -4.71 -11.37 -10.97
C GLU A 42 -4.09 -12.42 -10.03
N PRO A 43 -3.14 -13.26 -10.51
CA PRO A 43 -2.40 -14.18 -9.64
C PRO A 43 -1.58 -13.42 -8.59
N CYS A 44 -1.82 -13.72 -7.32
CA CYS A 44 -1.13 -13.08 -6.20
C CYS A 44 -1.06 -13.98 -4.97
N ILE A 45 -0.36 -13.50 -3.94
CA ILE A 45 -0.36 -14.10 -2.60
C ILE A 45 -1.42 -13.34 -1.79
N ILE A 46 -2.31 -14.07 -1.11
CA ILE A 46 -3.29 -13.46 -0.21
C ILE A 46 -2.61 -13.24 1.15
N GLU A 47 -2.67 -12.00 1.63
CA GLU A 47 -2.11 -11.63 2.94
C GLU A 47 -3.06 -12.05 4.08
N GLU A 48 -2.49 -12.25 5.27
CA GLU A 48 -3.26 -12.63 6.45
C GLU A 48 -4.01 -11.41 7.01
N CYS A 49 -5.34 -11.51 7.08
CA CYS A 49 -6.25 -10.54 7.69
C CYS A 49 -7.56 -11.20 8.10
N SER A 50 -8.36 -10.48 8.88
CA SER A 50 -9.62 -10.97 9.47
C SER A 50 -10.77 -10.91 8.46
N ASP A 51 -10.83 -9.85 7.65
CA ASP A 51 -11.87 -9.59 6.67
C ASP A 51 -11.40 -8.63 5.57
N ALA A 52 -12.25 -8.41 4.57
CA ALA A 52 -11.97 -7.53 3.45
C ALA A 52 -11.84 -6.05 3.87
N ASP A 53 -12.55 -5.62 4.91
CA ASP A 53 -12.48 -4.24 5.39
C ASP A 53 -11.11 -3.95 6.00
N GLU A 54 -10.53 -4.89 6.77
CA GLU A 54 -9.16 -4.79 7.27
C GLU A 54 -8.16 -4.66 6.10
N ALA A 55 -8.28 -5.51 5.08
CA ALA A 55 -7.41 -5.44 3.91
C ALA A 55 -7.54 -4.11 3.14
N ASN A 56 -8.77 -3.62 2.93
CA ASN A 56 -9.04 -2.33 2.29
C ASN A 56 -8.46 -1.17 3.10
N ASN A 57 -8.65 -1.15 4.42
CA ASN A 57 -8.08 -0.13 5.30
C ASN A 57 -6.55 -0.09 5.20
N ILE A 58 -5.89 -1.24 5.11
CA ILE A 58 -4.44 -1.30 4.93
C ILE A 58 -4.03 -0.75 3.55
N ALA A 59 -4.75 -1.09 2.48
CA ALA A 59 -4.51 -0.52 1.16
C ALA A 59 -4.67 1.01 1.14
N GLU A 60 -5.66 1.55 1.87
CA GLU A 60 -5.85 2.99 2.04
C GLU A 60 -4.70 3.63 2.81
N TYR A 61 -4.16 2.99 3.85
CA TYR A 61 -2.96 3.50 4.52
C TYR A 61 -1.75 3.59 3.58
N TYR A 62 -1.55 2.60 2.71
CA TYR A 62 -0.50 2.71 1.68
C TYR A 62 -0.74 3.88 0.73
N GLU A 63 -1.98 4.12 0.30
CA GLU A 63 -2.34 5.29 -0.51
C GLU A 63 -1.97 6.62 0.16
N GLU A 64 -2.28 6.75 1.45
CA GLU A 64 -1.96 7.95 2.22
C GLU A 64 -0.45 8.16 2.35
N ILE A 65 0.31 7.10 2.65
CA ILE A 65 1.78 7.14 2.72
C ILE A 65 2.35 7.62 1.38
N ILE A 66 1.91 7.02 0.27
CA ILE A 66 2.41 7.35 -1.06
C ILE A 66 2.11 8.82 -1.39
N LYS A 67 0.87 9.28 -1.16
CA LYS A 67 0.49 10.69 -1.36
C LYS A 67 1.34 11.65 -0.51
N CYS A 68 1.68 11.27 0.72
CA CYS A 68 2.55 12.06 1.57
C CYS A 68 3.99 12.15 1.03
N ILE A 69 4.51 11.08 0.43
CA ILE A 69 5.84 11.08 -0.19
C ILE A 69 5.83 11.86 -1.51
N GLU A 70 4.85 11.63 -2.39
CA GLU A 70 4.71 12.29 -3.69
C GLU A 70 4.65 13.81 -3.57
N LYS A 71 4.00 14.34 -2.52
CA LYS A 71 3.93 15.79 -2.22
C LYS A 71 5.29 16.43 -1.90
N GLN A 72 6.32 15.64 -1.65
CA GLN A 72 7.67 16.12 -1.30
C GLN A 72 8.63 16.16 -2.51
N ILE A 73 8.18 15.74 -3.69
CA ILE A 73 9.01 15.55 -4.90
C ILE A 73 8.80 16.68 -5.91
#